data_AF-A0A3D5YY06-F1
#
_entry.id   AF-A0A3D5YY06-F1
#
_cell.length_a   1.000
_cell.length_b   1.000
_cell.length_c   1.000
_cell.angle_alpha   90.00
_cell.angle_beta   90.00
_cell.angle_gamma   90.00
#
_symmetry.space_group_name_H-M   'P 1'
#
loop_
_entity.id
_entity.type
_entity.pdbx_description
1 polymer ?
#
loop_
_entity_poly.entity_id
_entity_poly.type
_entity_poly.pdbx_seq_one_letter_code
_entity_poly.pdbx_strand_id
1 'polypeptide(L)'
;MNKKLVIHLISEELRNKFQMNTLRSLGFDCTSYTLIISEQILTFAGFIEKPDSLYQWYSQIIDNTVKGITFLNLDEMLDKWSVNIYIELLEARLIALAI
;
A
#
# COMPACT_ATOMS: atom_id res chain seq x y z
N MET A 1 -3.97 14.25 -12.19
CA MET A 1 -3.72 13.08 -11.32
C MET A 1 -4.94 12.86 -10.44
N ASN A 2 -5.59 11.70 -10.49
CA ASN A 2 -6.81 11.47 -9.71
C ASN A 2 -6.47 10.94 -8.32
N LYS A 3 -6.27 11.84 -7.35
CA LYS A 3 -6.02 11.52 -5.92
C LYS A 3 -6.90 10.37 -5.42
N LYS A 4 -8.19 10.36 -5.79
CA LYS A 4 -9.15 9.34 -5.35
C LYS A 4 -8.76 7.95 -5.86
N LEU A 5 -8.24 7.84 -7.08
CA LEU A 5 -7.80 6.57 -7.64
C LEU A 5 -6.62 6.00 -6.84
N VAL A 6 -5.59 6.80 -6.55
CA VAL A 6 -4.40 6.33 -5.84
C VAL A 6 -4.76 5.87 -4.42
N ILE A 7 -5.56 6.67 -3.70
CA ILE A 7 -6.05 6.31 -2.37
C ILE A 7 -6.85 5.00 -2.43
N HIS A 8 -7.74 4.85 -3.42
CA HIS A 8 -8.53 3.63 -3.57
C HIS A 8 -7.64 2.40 -3.83
N LEU A 9 -6.63 2.52 -4.71
CA LEU A 9 -5.69 1.42 -4.97
C LEU A 9 -4.88 1.03 -3.72
N ILE A 10 -4.43 2.01 -2.93
CA ILE A 10 -3.73 1.73 -1.65
C ILE A 10 -4.67 0.98 -0.70
N SER A 11 -5.94 1.40 -0.60
CA SER A 11 -6.94 0.70 0.21
C SER A 11 -7.12 -0.75 -0.24
N GLU A 12 -7.21 -1.01 -1.54
CA GLU A 12 -7.35 -2.37 -2.06
C GLU A 12 -6.10 -3.23 -1.82
N GLU A 13 -4.90 -2.64 -1.90
CA GLU A 13 -3.65 -3.34 -1.56
C GLU A 13 -3.61 -3.73 -0.07
N LEU A 14 -3.96 -2.80 0.83
CA LEU A 14 -4.07 -3.07 2.26
C LEU A 14 -5.11 -4.17 2.55
N ARG A 15 -6.28 -4.11 1.91
CA ARG A 15 -7.35 -5.10 2.05
C ARG A 15 -6.89 -6.48 1.58
N ASN A 16 -6.29 -6.58 0.40
CA ASN A 16 -5.75 -7.84 -0.12
C ASN A 16 -4.69 -8.40 0.82
N LYS A 17 -3.74 -7.58 1.28
CA LYS A 17 -2.66 -8.02 2.16
C LYS A 17 -3.18 -8.50 3.51
N PHE A 18 -4.16 -7.81 4.11
CA PHE A 18 -4.84 -8.26 5.32
C PHE A 18 -5.51 -9.63 5.13
N GLN A 19 -6.22 -9.82 4.01
CA GLN A 19 -6.87 -11.10 3.70
C GLN A 19 -5.84 -12.22 3.51
N MET A 20 -4.76 -11.96 2.77
CA MET A 20 -3.69 -12.94 2.54
C MET A 20 -3.00 -13.33 3.86
N ASN A 21 -2.74 -12.36 4.74
CA ASN A 21 -2.16 -12.63 6.06
C ASN A 21 -3.11 -13.48 6.92
N THR A 22 -4.41 -13.18 6.90
CA THR A 22 -5.41 -13.98 7.60
C THR A 22 -5.42 -15.43 7.08
N LEU A 23 -5.54 -15.63 5.76
CA LEU A 23 -5.58 -16.96 5.16
C LEU A 23 -4.29 -17.73 5.43
N ARG A 24 -3.13 -17.07 5.32
CA ARG A 24 -1.84 -17.68 5.67
C ARG A 24 -1.77 -18.11 7.13
N SER A 25 -2.34 -17.32 8.05
CA SER A 25 -2.40 -17.69 9.47
C SER A 25 -3.25 -18.95 9.73
N LEU A 26 -4.16 -19.29 8.81
CA LEU A 26 -4.97 -20.51 8.83
C LEU A 26 -4.31 -21.68 8.08
N GLY A 27 -3.08 -21.50 7.56
CA GLY A 27 -2.32 -22.53 6.86
C GLY A 27 -2.53 -22.59 5.34
N PHE A 28 -3.22 -21.61 4.74
CA PHE A 28 -3.36 -21.55 3.28
C PHE A 28 -2.09 -20.99 2.62
N ASP A 29 -1.63 -21.64 1.56
CA ASP A 29 -0.62 -21.05 0.66
C ASP A 29 -1.26 -19.94 -0.17
N CYS A 30 -0.83 -18.71 0.09
CA CYS A 30 -1.37 -17.51 -0.54
C CYS A 30 -0.46 -16.95 -1.66
N THR A 31 0.61 -17.65 -2.02
CA THR A 31 1.65 -17.14 -2.91
C THR A 31 1.11 -16.76 -4.30
N SER A 32 0.15 -17.52 -4.83
CA SER A 32 -0.46 -17.29 -6.14
C SER A 32 -1.60 -16.26 -6.17
N TYR A 33 -2.06 -15.77 -5.01
CA TYR A 33 -3.24 -14.89 -4.89
C TYR A 33 -2.89 -13.46 -4.47
N THR A 34 -1.60 -13.16 -4.34
CA THR A 34 -1.14 -11.83 -3.93
C THR A 34 -1.39 -10.83 -5.06
N LEU A 35 -2.15 -9.78 -4.77
CA LEU A 35 -2.38 -8.69 -5.70
C LEU A 35 -1.11 -7.82 -5.76
N ILE A 36 -0.56 -7.63 -6.95
CA ILE A 36 0.62 -6.78 -7.18
C ILE A 36 0.18 -5.51 -7.90
N ILE A 37 -0.12 -4.46 -7.15
CA ILE A 37 -0.56 -3.15 -7.69
C ILE A 37 0.32 -1.97 -7.28
N SER A 38 1.41 -2.24 -6.56
CA SER A 38 2.36 -1.22 -6.10
C SER A 38 2.95 -0.43 -7.29
N GLU A 39 3.19 -1.07 -8.43
CA GLU A 39 3.69 -0.41 -9.65
C GLU A 39 2.74 0.68 -10.15
N GLN A 40 1.45 0.36 -10.22
CA GLN A 40 0.42 1.29 -10.66
C GLN A 40 0.26 2.42 -9.65
N ILE A 41 0.31 2.12 -8.35
CA ILE A 41 0.23 3.13 -7.28
C ILE A 41 1.39 4.12 -7.37
N LEU A 42 2.63 3.64 -7.45
CA LEU A 42 3.82 4.50 -7.53
C LEU A 42 3.83 5.32 -8.83
N THR A 43 3.45 4.72 -9.96
CA THR A 43 3.29 5.45 -11.23
C THR A 43 2.24 6.55 -11.11
N PHE A 44 1.06 6.25 -10.58
CA PHE A 44 0.00 7.24 -10.42
C PHE A 44 0.27 8.26 -9.32
N ALA A 45 1.14 7.96 -8.36
CA ALA A 45 1.68 8.92 -7.40
C ALA A 45 2.72 9.87 -8.04
N GLY A 46 3.20 9.56 -9.25
CA GLY A 46 4.09 10.42 -10.04
C GLY A 46 5.57 10.11 -9.88
N PHE A 47 5.94 8.91 -9.41
CA PHE A 47 7.33 8.45 -9.44
C PHE A 47 7.69 8.02 -10.85
N ILE A 48 8.65 8.73 -11.46
CA ILE A 48 9.16 8.40 -12.81
C ILE A 48 10.15 7.24 -12.67
N GLU A 49 11.24 7.47 -11.94
CA GLU A 49 12.17 6.43 -11.53
C GLU A 49 11.65 5.67 -10.31
N LYS A 50 11.78 4.34 -10.33
CA LYS A 50 11.33 3.45 -9.25
C LYS A 50 12.46 2.45 -8.95
N PRO A 51 13.51 2.89 -8.24
CA PRO A 51 14.55 1.97 -7.81
C PRO A 51 13.97 0.95 -6.83
N ASP A 52 14.65 -0.19 -6.68
CA ASP A 52 14.24 -1.26 -5.75
C ASP A 52 14.01 -0.74 -4.32
N SER A 53 14.79 0.27 -3.89
CA SER A 53 14.63 0.92 -2.59
C SER A 53 13.26 1.58 -2.40
N LEU A 54 12.66 2.14 -3.46
CA LEU A 54 11.32 2.74 -3.40
C LEU A 54 10.26 1.66 -3.18
N TYR A 55 10.33 0.53 -3.89
CA TYR A 55 9.42 -0.59 -3.68
C TYR A 55 9.59 -1.22 -2.31
N GLN A 56 10.83 -1.38 -1.85
CA GLN A 56 11.12 -1.92 -0.51
C GLN A 56 10.52 -1.04 0.58
N TRP A 57 10.75 0.28 0.50
CA TRP A 57 10.16 1.24 1.43
C TRP A 57 8.63 1.20 1.39
N TYR A 58 8.04 1.22 0.20
CA TYR A 58 6.58 1.18 0.05
C TYR A 58 5.98 -0.13 0.60
N SER A 59 6.59 -1.27 0.31
CA SER A 59 6.17 -2.57 0.86
C SER A 59 6.26 -2.59 2.38
N GLN A 60 7.30 -1.99 2.97
CA GLN A 60 7.43 -1.89 4.43
C GLN A 60 6.34 -1.05 5.05
N ILE A 61 5.93 0.05 4.41
CA ILE A 61 4.77 0.84 4.86
C ILE A 61 3.52 -0.03 4.90
N ILE A 62 3.19 -0.70 3.79
CA ILE A 62 2.03 -1.58 3.70
C ILE A 62 2.09 -2.69 4.76
N ASP A 63 3.22 -3.37 4.89
CA ASP A 63 3.40 -4.47 5.85
C ASP A 63 3.27 -4.00 7.31
N ASN A 64 3.76 -2.81 7.63
CA ASN A 64 3.66 -2.26 8.97
C ASN A 64 2.25 -1.78 9.30
N THR A 65 1.57 -1.14 8.34
CA THR A 65 0.18 -0.70 8.49
C THR A 65 -0.75 -1.87 8.72
N VAL A 66 -0.63 -2.95 7.94
CA VAL A 66 -1.55 -4.11 8.02
C VAL A 66 -1.48 -4.82 9.38
N LYS A 67 -0.35 -4.77 10.10
CA LYS A 67 -0.25 -5.34 11.46
C LYS A 67 -1.22 -4.71 12.45
N GLY A 68 -1.66 -3.47 12.23
CA GLY A 68 -2.62 -2.77 13.07
C GLY A 68 -4.09 -2.95 12.65
N ILE A 69 -4.34 -3.66 11.55
CA ILE A 69 -5.68 -3.87 11.00
C ILE A 69 -6.24 -5.19 11.52
N THR A 70 -7.50 -5.15 11.96
CA THR A 70 -8.27 -6.30 12.45
C THR A 70 -9.61 -6.35 11.74
N PHE A 71 -10.33 -7.47 11.87
CA PHE A 71 -11.70 -7.57 11.35
C PHE A 71 -12.66 -6.53 11.94
N LEU A 72 -12.42 -6.08 13.18
CA LEU A 72 -13.32 -5.16 13.89
C LEU A 72 -13.18 -3.71 13.42
N ASN A 73 -12.00 -3.33 12.91
CA ASN A 73 -11.69 -1.96 12.51
C ASN A 73 -11.27 -1.85 11.03
N LEU A 74 -11.58 -2.86 10.22
CA LEU A 74 -11.08 -2.99 8.85
C LEU A 74 -11.39 -1.76 8.01
N ASP A 75 -12.67 -1.41 7.83
CA ASP A 75 -13.06 -0.33 6.94
C ASP A 75 -12.56 1.04 7.43
N GLU A 76 -12.62 1.31 8.74
CA GLU A 76 -12.08 2.54 9.35
C GLU A 76 -10.57 2.67 9.10
N MET A 77 -9.82 1.59 9.31
CA MET A 77 -8.37 1.61 9.12
C MET A 77 -7.98 1.70 7.65
N LEU A 78 -8.72 1.08 6.73
CA LEU A 78 -8.46 1.19 5.29
C LEU A 78 -8.66 2.63 4.80
N ASP A 79 -9.75 3.29 5.22
CA ASP A 79 -10.01 4.70 4.88
C ASP A 79 -8.93 5.62 5.44
N LYS A 80 -8.57 5.44 6.72
CA LYS A 80 -7.55 6.25 7.39
C LYS A 80 -6.17 6.08 6.76
N TRP A 81 -5.72 4.84 6.62
CA TRP A 81 -4.34 4.57 6.23
C TRP A 81 -4.09 4.76 4.74
N SER A 82 -5.08 4.51 3.88
CA SER A 82 -4.94 4.81 2.45
C SER A 82 -4.67 6.30 2.20
N VAL A 83 -5.28 7.20 2.98
CA VAL A 83 -5.01 8.64 2.94
C VAL A 83 -3.62 8.97 3.49
N ASN A 84 -3.24 8.40 4.65
CA ASN A 84 -1.94 8.67 5.26
C ASN A 84 -0.78 8.23 4.36
N ILE A 85 -0.85 7.01 3.80
CA ILE A 85 0.16 6.48 2.88
C ILE A 85 0.24 7.34 1.62
N TYR A 86 -0.90 7.81 1.10
CA TYR A 86 -0.89 8.75 -0.02
C TYR A 86 -0.16 10.06 0.31
N ILE A 87 -0.30 10.58 1.55
CA ILE A 87 0.46 11.75 2.01
C ILE A 87 1.95 11.44 2.07
N GLU A 88 2.35 10.30 2.66
CA GLU A 88 3.75 9.86 2.70
C GLU A 88 4.38 9.72 1.31
N LEU A 89 3.61 9.20 0.33
CA LEU A 89 4.04 9.12 -1.07
C LEU A 89 4.29 10.51 -1.68
N LEU A 90 3.44 11.49 -1.36
CA LEU A 90 3.63 12.86 -1.84
C LEU A 90 4.87 13.51 -1.20
N GLU A 91 5.10 13.30 0.09
CA GLU A 91 6.27 13.81 0.81
C GLU A 91 7.56 13.20 0.26
N ALA A 92 7.60 11.88 0.09
CA ALA A 92 8.75 11.18 -0.48
C ALA A 92 9.07 11.67 -1.90
N ARG A 93 8.05 11.91 -2.73
CA ARG A 93 8.23 12.44 -4.07
C ARG A 93 8.78 13.86 -4.07
N LEU A 94 8.33 14.73 -3.16
CA LEU A 94 8.85 16.09 -3.04
C LEU A 94 10.34 16.09 -2.68
N ILE A 95 10.76 15.20 -1.78
CA ILE A 95 12.17 15.02 -1.43
C ILE A 95 12.97 14.54 -2.65
N ALA A 96 12.46 13.57 -3.40
CA ALA A 96 13.11 13.05 -4.59
C ALA A 96 13.27 14.08 -5.73
N LEU A 97 12.38 15.07 -5.81
CA LEU A 97 12.45 16.17 -6.79
C LEU A 97 13.33 17.34 -6.33
N ALA A 98 13.70 17.40 -5.06
CA ALA A 98 14.54 18.46 -4.49
C ALA A 98 16.05 18.16 -4.61
N ILE A 99 16.40 16.97 -5.09
CA ILE A 99 17.76 16.47 -5.34
C ILE A 99 18.00 16.45 -6.84
#